data_AF-A0A920EAD4-F1
#
_entry.id   AF-A0A920EAD4-F1
#
_cell.length_a   1.000
_cell.length_b   1.000
_cell.length_c   1.000
_cell.angle_alpha   90.00
_cell.angle_beta   90.00
_cell.angle_gamma   90.00
#
_symmetry.space_group_name_H-M   'P 1'
#
loop_
_entity.id
_entity.type
_entity.pdbx_description
1 polymer ?
#
loop_
_entity_poly.entity_id
_entity_poly.type
_entity_poly.pdbx_seq_one_letter_code
_entity_poly.pdbx_strand_id
1 'polypeptide(L)' 'MEIATSGLRRRGICDDGGNDETGFLQPLKTIIETRKTPAEVMLDLYRQDWDGDIDQVFTANQY' A
#
# COMPACT_ATOMS: atom_id res chain seq x y z
N MET A 1 2.20 -9.60 11.92
CA MET A 1 0.95 -8.93 11.48
C MET A 1 -0.31 -9.41 12.18
N GLU A 2 -0.30 -10.58 12.82
CA GLU A 2 -1.51 -11.26 13.31
C GLU A 2 -2.34 -10.46 14.34
N ILE A 3 -1.68 -9.69 15.21
CA ILE A 3 -2.37 -8.88 16.24
C ILE A 3 -3.21 -7.79 15.59
N ALA A 4 -2.67 -7.05 14.61
CA ALA A 4 -3.39 -5.98 13.93
C ALA A 4 -4.57 -6.52 13.11
N THR A 5 -4.34 -7.59 12.34
CA THR A 5 -5.39 -8.24 11.54
C THR A 5 -6.52 -8.77 12.42
N SER A 6 -6.19 -9.48 13.50
CA SER A 6 -7.20 -10.01 14.42
C SER A 6 -7.94 -8.90 15.17
N GLY A 7 -7.28 -7.78 15.49
CA GLY A 7 -7.90 -6.60 16.10
C GLY A 7 -8.95 -5.96 15.18
N LEU A 8 -8.59 -5.67 13.93
CA LEU A 8 -9.51 -5.07 12.94
C LEU A 8 -10.68 -6.00 12.61
N ARG A 9 -10.42 -7.31 12.46
CA ARG A 9 -11.47 -8.30 12.22
C ARG A 9 -12.47 -8.38 13.39
N ARG A 10 -12.01 -8.25 14.64
CA ARG A 10 -12.89 -8.18 15.82
C ARG A 10 -13.69 -6.88 15.88
N ARG A 11 -13.15 -5.78 15.34
CA ARG A 11 -13.84 -4.49 15.29
C ARG A 11 -15.04 -4.54 14.34
N GLY A 12 -14.92 -5.29 13.23
CA GLY A 12 -16.07 -5.66 12.40
C GLY A 12 -16.79 -4.50 11.74
N ILE A 13 -16.11 -3.37 11.55
CA ILE A 13 -16.62 -2.28 10.71
C ILE A 13 -16.42 -2.72 9.27
N CYS A 14 -17.49 -2.66 8.47
CA CYS A 14 -17.43 -2.99 7.06
C CYS A 14 -17.73 -1.75 6.22
N ASP A 15 -17.18 -1.71 5.01
CA ASP A 15 -17.62 -0.78 3.98
C ASP A 15 -19.04 -1.15 3.46
N ASP A 16 -19.60 -0.31 2.59
CA ASP A 16 -20.90 -0.56 1.95
C ASP A 16 -20.94 -1.86 1.11
N GLY A 17 -19.77 -2.43 0.81
CA GLY A 17 -19.60 -3.71 0.11
C GLY A 17 -19.46 -4.93 1.01
N GLY A 18 -19.44 -4.75 2.33
CA GLY A 18 -19.31 -5.83 3.31
C GLY A 18 -17.86 -6.28 3.59
N ASN A 19 -16.85 -5.58 3.06
CA ASN A 19 -15.45 -5.88 3.35
C ASN A 19 -15.05 -5.31 4.71
N ASP A 20 -14.33 -6.10 5.52
CA ASP A 20 -13.78 -5.61 6.78
C ASP A 20 -12.55 -4.70 6.57
N GLU A 21 -12.19 -3.97 7.62
CA GLU A 21 -11.06 -3.02 7.60
C GLU A 21 -9.68 -3.68 7.47
N THR A 22 -9.57 -5.01 7.42
CA THR A 22 -8.26 -5.67 7.28
C THR A 22 -7.59 -5.34 5.94
N GLY A 23 -8.36 -4.87 4.95
CA GLY A 23 -7.85 -4.33 3.68
C GLY A 23 -6.88 -3.16 3.86
N PHE A 24 -7.04 -2.32 4.90
CA PHE A 24 -6.11 -1.21 5.18
C PHE A 24 -4.71 -1.67 5.56
N LEU A 25 -4.53 -2.94 5.94
CA LEU A 25 -3.22 -3.50 6.23
C LEU A 25 -2.46 -3.90 4.95
N GLN A 26 -3.09 -3.85 3.77
CA GLN A 26 -2.47 -4.30 2.54
C GLN A 26 -1.16 -3.59 2.20
N PRO A 27 -1.04 -2.24 2.31
CA PRO A 27 0.24 -1.56 2.09
C PRO A 27 1.34 -2.06 3.05
N LEU A 28 0.99 -2.31 4.31
CA LEU A 28 1.94 -2.83 5.29
C LEU A 28 2.37 -4.27 4.97
N LYS A 29 1.50 -5.10 4.37
CA LYS A 29 1.86 -6.46 3.93
C LYS A 29 2.87 -6.39 2.81
N THR A 30 2.61 -5.54 1.82
CA THR A 30 3.52 -5.30 0.71
C THR A 30 4.89 -4.83 1.18
N ILE A 31 4.97 -3.95 2.19
CA ILE A 31 6.26 -3.51 2.75
C ILE A 31 7.02 -4.67 3.38
N ILE A 32 6.34 -5.56 4.13
CA ILE A 32 6.99 -6.72 4.75
C ILE A 32 7.47 -7.72 3.69
N GLU A 33 6.66 -7.97 2.67
CA GLU A 33 6.95 -8.91 1.59
C GLU A 33 8.10 -8.43 0.69
N THR A 34 8.07 -7.16 0.29
CA THR A 34 9.06 -6.57 -0.62
C THR A 34 10.30 -6.05 0.12
N ARG A 35 10.20 -5.86 1.44
CA ARG A 35 11.19 -5.14 2.28
C ARG A 35 11.52 -3.74 1.75
N LYS A 36 10.58 -3.13 1.03
CA LYS A 36 10.70 -1.77 0.51
C LYS A 36 9.52 -0.94 0.97
N THR A 37 9.81 0.28 1.39
CA THR A 37 8.81 1.32 1.63
C THR A 37 8.25 1.83 0.31
N PRO A 38 7.05 2.43 0.30
CA PRO A 38 6.51 3.06 -0.90
C PRO A 38 7.44 4.12 -1.50
N ALA A 39 8.18 4.84 -0.64
CA ALA A 39 9.16 5.83 -1.08
C ALA A 39 10.35 5.17 -1.81
N GLU A 40 10.84 4.03 -1.33
CA GLU A 40 11.92 3.29 -2.00
C GLU A 40 11.45 2.70 -3.34
N VAL A 41 10.22 2.18 -3.41
CA VAL A 41 9.61 1.74 -4.68
C VAL A 41 9.50 2.91 -5.65
N MET A 42 9.05 4.07 -5.19
CA MET A 42 8.97 5.28 -6.01
C MET A 42 10.34 5.74 -6.51
N LEU A 43 11.37 5.64 -5.67
CA LEU A 43 12.74 6.00 -6.04
C LEU A 43 13.32 5.03 -7.08
N ASP A 44 12.99 3.75 -6.99
CA ASP A 44 13.37 2.75 -7.99
C ASP A 44 12.69 3.03 -9.33
N LEU A 45 11.38 3.32 -9.34
CA LEU A 45 10.64 3.72 -10.54
C LEU A 45 11.22 4.99 -11.16
N TYR A 46 11.53 5.99 -10.34
CA TYR A 46 12.15 7.24 -10.79
C TYR A 46 13.49 7.00 -11.50
N ARG A 47 14.33 6.11 -10.95
CA ARG A 47 15.65 5.80 -11.51
C ARG A 47 15.61 4.86 -12.72
N GLN A 48 14.52 4.12 -12.90
CA GLN A 48 14.37 3.10 -13.93
C GLN A 48 13.31 3.55 -14.92
N ASP A 49 12.06 3.16 -14.69
CA ASP A 49 10.96 3.29 -15.64
C ASP A 49 10.62 4.73 -16.02
N TRP A 50 10.90 5.69 -15.13
CA TRP A 50 10.63 7.10 -15.39
C TRP A 50 11.83 7.85 -15.95
N ASP A 51 13.02 7.24 -16.02
CA ASP A 51 14.25 7.85 -16.56
C ASP A 51 14.54 9.26 -15.99
N GLY A 52 14.27 9.45 -14.70
CA GLY A 52 14.44 10.74 -14.01
C GLY A 52 13.29 11.74 -14.22
N ASP A 53 12.19 11.35 -14.84
CA ASP A 53 10.97 12.16 -14.96
C ASP A 53 10.10 12.02 -13.70
N ILE A 54 10.05 13.07 -12.88
CA ILE A 54 9.24 13.08 -11.67
C ILE A 54 7.75 13.28 -11.95
N ASP A 55 7.37 13.80 -13.12
CA ASP A 55 5.97 14.11 -13.44
C ASP A 55 5.14 12.82 -13.58
N GLN A 56 5.79 11.70 -13.87
CA GLN A 56 5.19 10.36 -13.89
C GLN A 56 4.51 9.99 -12.55
N VAL A 57 4.90 10.62 -11.43
CA VAL A 57 4.26 10.40 -10.12
C VAL A 57 2.78 10.74 -10.12
N PHE A 58 2.38 11.75 -10.90
CA PHE A 58 0.99 12.19 -10.99
C PHE A 58 0.12 11.19 -11.74
N THR A 59 0.71 10.42 -12.66
CA THR A 59 0.00 9.36 -13.39
C THR A 59 0.00 8.05 -12.59
N ALA A 60 1.11 7.72 -11.94
CA ALA A 60 1.28 6.45 -11.24
C ALA A 60 0.56 6.37 -9.88
N ASN A 61 0.28 7.51 -9.25
CA ASN A 61 -0.32 7.59 -7.92
C ASN A 61 -1.70 8.29 -7.94
N GLN A 62 -2.42 8.17 -9.05
CA GLN A 62 -3.79 8.61 -9.14
C GLN A 62 -4.69 7.68 -8.31
N TYR A 63 -5.37 8.26 -7.32
CA TYR A 63 -6.42 7.64 -6.52
C TYR A 63 -7.80 7.94 -7.11
#